data_AF-A0A7S2MZR5-F1
#
_entry.id   AF-A0A7S2MZR5-F1
#
_cell.length_a   1.000
_cell.length_b   1.000
_cell.length_c   1.000
_cell.angle_alpha   90.00
_cell.angle_beta   90.00
_cell.angle_gamma   90.00
#
_symmetry.space_group_name_H-M   'P 1'
#
loop_
_entity.id
_entity.type
_entity.pdbx_description
1 polymer ?
#
loop_
_entity_poly.entity_id
_entity_poly.type
_entity_poly.pdbx_seq_one_letter_code
_entity_poly.pdbx_strand_id
1 'polypeptide(L)'
;SAAFADDLRTFEATFEEYARNFRMVEGESSDGAARRRAEERRREAERQRRLRQQAAEAQNPKRRVALRLEEGREFGVEGEGDNVPVRLVVNAGGYAKEKLEVVDVKALHQRCLAINEGASSGAKSMAEAAERVEREKKWGAKAFPQGQAHDYVKENKASGGKSMLSRTKGSMASRVSLQEAQASERQARARARRRTAEQERRVKQLAYMPKACAAKLDAGASRTASAAWGEIAAASPAAAPAESQPPRESLK
;
A
#
# COMPACT_ATOMS: atom_id res chain seq x y z
N SER A 1 -32.21 23.11 41.64
CA SER A 1 -30.89 23.29 41.01
C SER A 1 -30.89 24.60 40.23
N ALA A 2 -30.64 25.73 40.90
CA ALA A 2 -30.62 27.04 40.24
C ALA A 2 -29.40 27.20 39.31
N ALA A 3 -28.25 26.64 39.69
CA ALA A 3 -27.02 26.69 38.89
C ALA A 3 -27.19 26.10 37.47
N PHE A 4 -27.94 25.01 37.32
CA PHE A 4 -28.17 24.39 36.03
C PHE A 4 -29.00 25.27 35.07
N ALA A 5 -29.93 26.06 35.62
CA ALA A 5 -30.73 26.98 34.80
C ALA A 5 -29.90 28.17 34.30
N ASP A 6 -28.92 28.63 35.09
CA ASP A 6 -27.99 29.67 34.67
C ASP A 6 -27.00 29.14 33.62
N ASP A 7 -26.49 27.92 33.78
CA ASP A 7 -25.61 27.27 32.80
C ASP A 7 -26.29 27.13 31.42
N LEU A 8 -27.57 26.74 31.39
CA LEU A 8 -28.36 26.65 30.16
C LEU A 8 -28.52 28.01 29.46
N ARG A 9 -28.74 29.09 30.21
CA ARG A 9 -28.86 30.44 29.64
C ARG A 9 -27.55 30.91 29.02
N THR A 10 -26.42 30.64 29.66
CA THR A 10 -25.10 30.91 29.04
C THR A 10 -24.90 30.09 27.77
N PHE A 11 -25.32 28.83 27.76
CA PHE A 11 -25.18 27.98 26.58
C PHE A 11 -26.04 28.49 25.42
N GLU A 12 -27.29 28.87 25.66
CA GLU A 12 -28.18 29.47 24.66
C GLU A 12 -27.61 30.78 24.10
N ALA A 13 -27.06 31.65 24.95
CA ALA A 13 -26.41 32.88 24.50
C ALA A 13 -25.21 32.62 23.59
N THR A 14 -24.36 31.63 23.92
CA THR A 14 -23.24 31.23 23.04
C THR A 14 -23.74 30.63 21.73
N PHE A 15 -24.82 29.84 21.76
CA PHE A 15 -25.39 29.22 20.57
C PHE A 15 -25.97 30.26 19.61
N GLU A 16 -26.63 31.30 20.13
CA GLU A 16 -27.09 32.43 19.33
C GLU A 16 -25.94 33.21 18.68
N GLU A 17 -24.82 33.39 19.38
CA GLU A 17 -23.63 34.04 18.84
C GLU A 17 -23.04 33.24 17.67
N TYR A 18 -22.92 31.91 17.82
CA TYR A 18 -22.52 31.04 16.73
C TYR A 18 -23.51 31.06 15.56
N ALA A 19 -24.82 31.05 15.84
CA ALA A 19 -25.83 31.12 14.79
C ALA A 19 -25.76 32.44 13.98
N ARG A 20 -25.45 33.57 14.62
CA ARG A 20 -25.22 34.85 13.92
C ARG A 20 -23.97 34.82 13.06
N ASN A 21 -22.89 34.21 13.54
CA ASN A 21 -21.64 34.07 12.78
C ASN A 21 -21.81 33.15 11.56
N PHE A 22 -22.55 32.04 11.70
CA PHE A 22 -22.85 31.16 10.56
C PHE A 22 -23.72 31.85 9.50
N ARG A 23 -24.69 32.68 9.92
CA ARG A 23 -25.53 33.43 8.97
C ARG A 23 -24.76 34.47 8.15
N MET A 24 -23.63 34.98 8.65
CA MET A 24 -22.74 35.86 7.88
C MET A 24 -21.91 35.12 6.82
N VAL A 25 -21.68 33.81 6.98
CA VAL A 25 -20.93 32.99 6.01
C VAL A 25 -21.79 32.59 4.81
N GLU A 26 -23.10 32.39 5.01
CA GLU A 26 -24.02 31.97 3.94
C GLU A 26 -24.71 33.13 3.20
N GLY A 27 -24.60 34.37 3.71
CA GLY A 27 -25.28 35.55 3.16
C GLY A 27 -24.46 36.44 2.21
N GLU A 28 -23.17 36.16 2.00
CA GLU A 28 -22.40 36.88 0.97
C GLU A 28 -22.80 36.37 -0.41
N SER A 29 -23.72 37.11 -1.06
CA SER A 29 -24.00 36.96 -2.50
C SER A 29 -22.68 36.74 -3.26
N SER A 30 -22.64 35.71 -4.11
CA SER A 30 -21.42 35.32 -4.83
C SER A 30 -20.76 36.47 -5.60
N ASP A 31 -21.55 37.51 -5.95
CA ASP A 31 -21.08 38.72 -6.61
C ASP A 31 -20.29 39.66 -5.68
N GLY A 32 -20.63 39.72 -4.39
CA GLY A 32 -19.93 40.51 -3.38
C GLY A 32 -18.56 39.94 -3.05
N ALA A 33 -18.47 38.61 -2.88
CA ALA A 33 -17.21 37.90 -2.68
C ALA A 33 -16.30 37.98 -3.92
N ALA A 34 -16.88 37.88 -5.13
CA ALA A 34 -16.13 38.03 -6.38
C ALA A 34 -15.57 39.45 -6.56
N ARG A 35 -16.34 40.50 -6.23
CA ARG A 35 -15.89 41.90 -6.28
C ARG A 35 -14.78 42.19 -5.28
N ARG A 36 -14.90 41.73 -4.03
CA ARG A 36 -13.84 41.90 -3.01
C ARG A 36 -12.53 41.22 -3.43
N ARG A 37 -12.59 39.98 -3.92
CA ARG A 37 -11.41 39.26 -4.45
C ARG A 37 -10.82 39.91 -5.70
N ALA A 38 -11.62 40.60 -6.52
CA ALA A 38 -11.12 41.33 -7.67
C ALA A 38 -10.47 42.67 -7.29
N GLU A 39 -11.03 43.38 -6.30
CA GLU A 39 -10.45 44.61 -5.77
C GLU A 39 -9.16 44.34 -4.99
N GLU A 40 -9.12 43.26 -4.21
CA GLU A 40 -7.92 42.81 -3.49
C GLU A 40 -6.80 42.45 -4.46
N ARG A 41 -7.10 41.66 -5.51
CA ARG A 41 -6.15 41.36 -6.60
C ARG A 41 -5.64 42.62 -7.31
N ARG A 42 -6.48 43.64 -7.50
CA ARG A 42 -6.05 44.93 -8.09
C ARG A 42 -5.11 45.69 -7.15
N ARG A 43 -5.44 45.76 -5.86
CA ARG A 43 -4.59 46.41 -4.85
C ARG A 43 -3.25 45.72 -4.68
N GLU A 44 -3.22 44.38 -4.73
CA GLU A 44 -1.99 43.59 -4.69
C GLU A 44 -1.11 43.85 -5.92
N ALA A 45 -1.71 43.85 -7.12
CA ALA A 45 -0.98 44.13 -8.37
C ALA A 45 -0.40 45.55 -8.40
N GLU A 46 -1.10 46.55 -7.88
CA GLU A 46 -0.59 47.93 -7.79
C GLU A 46 0.56 48.06 -6.77
N ARG A 47 0.47 47.40 -5.61
CA ARG A 47 1.57 47.36 -4.64
C ARG A 47 2.81 46.68 -5.21
N GLN A 48 2.63 45.55 -5.90
CA GLN A 48 3.72 44.82 -6.54
C GLN A 48 4.42 45.69 -7.61
N ARG A 49 3.67 46.41 -8.43
CA ARG A 49 4.23 47.34 -9.42
C ARG A 49 5.03 48.46 -8.75
N ARG A 50 4.52 49.02 -7.66
CA ARG A 50 5.19 50.10 -6.91
C ARG A 50 6.51 49.65 -6.29
N LEU A 51 6.56 48.44 -5.72
CA LEU A 51 7.79 47.87 -5.15
C LEU A 51 8.85 47.62 -6.23
N ARG A 52 8.46 47.10 -7.39
CA ARG A 52 9.38 46.90 -8.53
C ARG A 52 9.99 48.21 -9.04
N GLN A 53 9.19 49.26 -9.12
CA GLN A 53 9.66 50.59 -9.52
C GLN A 53 10.64 51.17 -8.49
N GLN A 54 10.32 51.07 -7.20
CA GLN A 54 11.22 51.52 -6.12
C GLN A 54 12.54 50.74 -6.10
N ALA A 55 12.52 49.45 -6.41
CA ALA A 55 13.73 48.64 -6.53
C ALA A 55 14.57 49.01 -7.76
N ALA A 56 13.93 49.39 -8.89
CA ALA A 56 14.61 49.83 -10.10
C ALA A 56 15.24 51.23 -9.95
N GLU A 57 14.55 52.13 -9.26
CA GLU A 57 14.98 53.52 -9.01
C GLU A 57 16.05 53.62 -7.91
N ALA A 58 16.18 52.60 -7.05
CA ALA A 58 17.20 52.56 -6.02
C ALA A 58 18.61 52.45 -6.63
N GLN A 59 19.31 53.58 -6.74
CA GLN A 59 20.72 53.63 -7.14
C GLN A 59 21.65 52.89 -6.16
N ASN A 60 21.26 52.80 -4.88
CA ASN A 60 22.04 52.11 -3.86
C ASN A 60 21.83 50.58 -3.92
N PRO A 61 22.91 49.78 -4.14
CA PRO A 61 22.79 48.33 -4.32
C PRO A 61 22.23 47.63 -3.09
N LYS A 62 22.56 48.10 -1.88
CA LYS A 62 22.04 47.53 -0.62
C LYS A 62 20.53 47.73 -0.47
N ARG A 63 20.03 48.93 -0.82
CA ARG A 63 18.60 49.26 -0.75
C ARG A 63 17.81 48.46 -1.78
N ARG A 64 18.37 48.28 -2.98
CA ARG A 64 17.78 47.44 -4.04
C ARG A 64 17.69 45.97 -3.62
N VAL A 65 18.71 45.42 -2.95
CA VAL A 65 18.67 44.03 -2.45
C VAL A 65 17.64 43.89 -1.32
N ALA A 66 17.57 44.83 -0.38
CA ALA A 66 16.57 44.82 0.68
C ALA A 66 15.14 44.82 0.11
N LEU A 67 14.85 45.73 -0.83
CA LEU A 67 13.53 45.80 -1.49
C LEU A 67 13.20 44.53 -2.29
N ARG A 68 14.19 43.88 -2.93
CA ARG A 68 13.98 42.59 -3.61
C ARG A 68 13.69 41.45 -2.63
N LEU A 69 14.32 41.46 -1.46
CA LEU A 69 14.05 40.47 -0.41
C LEU A 69 12.67 40.68 0.22
N GLU A 70 12.24 41.94 0.41
CA GLU A 70 10.89 42.29 0.87
C GLU A 70 9.83 41.89 -0.18
N GLU A 71 10.05 42.19 -1.47
CA GLU A 71 9.18 41.74 -2.57
C GLU A 71 9.05 40.20 -2.59
N GLY A 72 10.17 39.49 -2.38
CA GLY A 72 10.18 38.03 -2.34
C GLY A 72 9.47 37.42 -1.13
N ARG A 73 9.48 38.10 0.02
CA ARG A 73 8.78 37.67 1.25
C ARG A 73 7.28 37.96 1.20
N GLU A 74 6.89 39.11 0.67
CA GLU A 74 5.48 39.53 0.64
C GLU A 74 4.69 38.88 -0.49
N PHE A 75 5.30 38.71 -1.66
CA PHE A 75 4.59 38.26 -2.87
C PHE A 75 4.98 36.86 -3.32
N GLY A 76 5.82 36.16 -2.55
CA GLY A 76 6.25 34.79 -2.79
C GLY A 76 6.64 34.57 -4.25
N VAL A 77 7.90 34.83 -4.61
CA VAL A 77 8.34 34.51 -5.98
C VAL A 77 8.06 33.03 -6.23
N GLU A 78 7.05 32.73 -7.04
CA GLU A 78 6.63 31.37 -7.43
C GLU A 78 7.76 30.58 -8.14
N GLY A 79 8.92 31.22 -8.38
CA GLY A 79 10.14 30.61 -8.86
C GLY A 79 11.02 30.08 -7.73
N GLU A 80 10.88 28.77 -7.47
CA GLU A 80 11.94 27.85 -7.02
C GLU A 80 12.66 28.05 -5.66
N GLY A 81 12.44 29.14 -4.92
CA GLY A 81 13.24 29.42 -3.72
C GLY A 81 12.84 28.65 -2.45
N ASP A 82 11.59 28.80 -2.00
CA ASP A 82 11.23 28.48 -0.61
C ASP A 82 9.97 27.60 -0.47
N ASN A 83 9.58 26.90 -1.54
CA ASN A 83 8.49 25.93 -1.43
C ASN A 83 8.95 24.77 -0.55
N VAL A 84 8.35 24.66 0.64
CA VAL A 84 8.50 23.52 1.54
C VAL A 84 8.21 22.27 0.70
N PRO A 85 9.16 21.32 0.57
CA PRO A 85 8.97 20.18 -0.29
C PRO A 85 7.79 19.37 0.23
N VAL A 86 6.76 19.20 -0.60
CA VAL A 86 5.57 18.41 -0.28
C VAL A 86 5.57 17.15 -1.14
N ARG A 87 5.25 16.02 -0.54
CA ARG A 87 5.09 14.72 -1.20
C ARG A 87 3.65 14.26 -1.05
N LEU A 88 3.06 13.84 -2.16
CA LEU A 88 1.77 13.16 -2.18
C LEU A 88 1.92 11.73 -1.66
N VAL A 89 1.24 11.43 -0.55
CA VAL A 89 1.15 10.10 0.05
C VAL A 89 -0.26 9.58 -0.16
N VAL A 90 -0.37 8.40 -0.79
CA VAL A 90 -1.66 7.73 -0.94
C VAL A 90 -1.87 6.86 0.30
N ASN A 91 -2.81 7.25 1.15
CA ASN A 91 -3.23 6.45 2.28
C ASN A 91 -4.42 5.58 1.88
N ALA A 92 -4.29 4.26 2.03
CA ALA A 92 -5.39 3.33 1.79
C ALA A 92 -6.13 3.11 3.10
N GLY A 93 -7.18 3.91 3.35
CA GLY A 93 -8.13 3.67 4.43
C GLY A 93 -9.15 2.59 4.06
N GLY A 94 -9.94 2.16 5.04
CA GLY A 94 -10.93 1.08 4.87
C GLY A 94 -12.06 1.37 3.87
N TYR A 95 -12.30 2.64 3.53
CA TYR A 95 -13.40 3.05 2.63
C TYR A 95 -12.93 3.69 1.31
N ALA A 96 -11.76 4.33 1.26
CA ALA A 96 -11.22 4.92 0.03
C ALA A 96 -9.71 5.17 0.13
N LYS A 97 -9.06 5.30 -1.03
CA LYS A 97 -7.68 5.79 -1.12
C LYS A 97 -7.69 7.31 -1.11
N GLU A 98 -7.22 7.91 -0.02
CA GLU A 98 -7.07 9.36 0.10
C GLU A 98 -5.65 9.76 -0.29
N LYS A 99 -5.52 10.85 -1.05
CA LYS A 99 -4.23 11.46 -1.38
C LYS A 99 -4.00 12.61 -0.42
N LEU A 100 -3.01 12.45 0.46
CA LEU A 100 -2.61 13.47 1.42
C LEU A 100 -1.33 14.13 0.95
N GLU A 101 -1.31 15.45 1.00
CA GLU A 101 -0.11 16.26 0.81
C GLU A 101 0.64 16.35 2.14
N VAL A 102 1.80 15.70 2.22
CA VAL A 102 2.61 15.65 3.44
C VAL A 102 3.96 16.30 3.16
N VAL A 103 4.46 17.10 4.10
CA VAL A 103 5.80 17.69 3.99
C VAL A 103 6.84 16.58 3.92
N ASP A 104 7.70 16.62 2.90
CA ASP A 104 8.83 15.72 2.74
C ASP A 104 9.98 16.17 3.64
N VAL A 105 9.94 15.68 4.89
CA VAL A 105 10.96 15.96 5.90
C VAL A 105 12.36 15.54 5.44
N LYS A 106 12.49 14.51 4.59
CA LYS A 106 13.81 14.07 4.10
C LYS A 106 14.38 15.05 3.10
N ALA A 107 13.56 15.50 2.15
CA ALA A 107 13.96 16.54 1.20
C ALA A 107 14.27 17.86 1.91
N LEU A 108 13.47 18.23 2.92
CA LEU A 108 13.72 19.41 3.74
C LEU A 108 15.04 19.27 4.51
N HIS A 109 15.28 18.13 5.15
CA HIS A 109 16.52 17.87 5.86
C HIS A 109 17.73 17.95 4.93
N GLN A 110 17.65 17.39 3.72
CA GLN A 110 18.71 17.50 2.71
C GLN A 110 19.04 18.94 2.32
N ARG A 111 18.03 19.80 2.20
CA ARG A 111 18.25 21.25 1.99
C ARG A 111 18.90 21.91 3.21
N CYS A 112 18.57 21.43 4.41
CA CYS A 112 19.11 21.95 5.67
C CYS A 112 20.41 21.27 6.13
N LEU A 113 20.94 20.26 5.44
CA LEU A 113 22.13 19.51 5.90
C LEU A 113 23.35 20.42 6.08
N ALA A 114 23.46 21.50 5.30
CA ALA A 114 24.53 22.48 5.45
C ALA A 114 24.41 23.37 6.72
N ILE A 115 23.25 23.38 7.36
CA ILE A 115 22.93 24.20 8.54
C ILE A 115 23.10 23.40 9.84
N ASN A 116 22.85 22.10 9.82
CA ASN A 116 22.83 21.25 11.03
C ASN A 116 24.20 20.66 11.43
N GLU A 117 25.23 20.73 10.57
CA GLU A 117 26.61 20.32 10.91
C GLU A 117 27.33 21.37 11.77
N GLY A 118 26.71 21.75 12.90
CA GLY A 118 27.29 22.62 13.91
C GLY A 118 27.58 24.07 13.48
N ALA A 119 27.61 24.98 14.43
CA ALA A 119 27.80 26.42 14.26
C ALA A 119 29.17 26.86 13.66
N SER A 120 29.91 25.97 13.00
CA SER A 120 31.20 26.24 12.33
C SER A 120 31.24 25.88 10.84
N SER A 121 30.12 25.48 10.22
CA SER A 121 30.05 25.41 8.74
C SER A 121 30.09 26.83 8.17
N GLY A 122 31.29 27.38 8.04
CA GLY A 122 31.50 28.70 7.46
C GLY A 122 30.91 28.78 6.05
N ALA A 123 30.70 29.99 5.54
CA ALA A 123 30.12 30.24 4.21
C ALA A 123 30.76 29.41 3.07
N LYS A 124 32.04 29.03 3.21
CA LYS A 124 32.76 28.13 2.31
C LYS A 124 32.15 26.73 2.23
N SER A 125 31.78 26.13 3.35
CA SER A 125 31.15 24.79 3.40
C SER A 125 29.78 24.80 2.70
N MET A 126 29.00 25.87 2.85
CA MET A 126 27.74 26.03 2.15
C MET A 126 27.96 26.22 0.64
N ALA A 127 28.97 26.99 0.25
CA ALA A 127 29.33 27.18 -1.16
C ALA A 127 29.79 25.86 -1.81
N GLU A 128 30.62 25.07 -1.14
CA GLU A 128 31.07 23.76 -1.63
C GLU A 128 29.92 22.76 -1.78
N ALA A 129 28.98 22.75 -0.83
CA ALA A 129 27.78 21.92 -0.92
C ALA A 129 26.90 22.33 -2.12
N ALA A 130 26.70 23.64 -2.33
CA ALA A 130 25.98 24.16 -3.48
C ALA A 130 26.66 23.80 -4.81
N GLU A 131 27.98 23.95 -4.90
CA GLU A 131 28.75 23.54 -6.07
C GLU A 131 28.64 22.03 -6.34
N ARG A 132 28.62 21.20 -5.30
CA ARG A 132 28.45 19.76 -5.45
C ARG A 132 27.10 19.43 -6.08
N VAL A 133 26.02 20.06 -5.60
CA VAL A 133 24.67 19.90 -6.15
C VAL A 133 24.61 20.37 -7.61
N GLU A 134 25.22 21.51 -7.94
CA GLU A 134 25.30 21.96 -9.33
C GLU A 134 26.07 20.99 -10.22
N ARG A 135 27.19 20.45 -9.72
CA ARG A 135 28.02 19.50 -10.44
C ARG A 135 27.25 18.20 -10.70
N GLU A 136 26.52 17.70 -9.71
CA GLU A 136 25.63 16.54 -9.85
C GLU A 136 24.51 16.82 -10.88
N LYS A 137 23.89 18.01 -10.85
CA LYS A 137 22.87 18.40 -11.82
C LYS A 137 23.42 18.48 -13.25
N LYS A 138 24.60 19.09 -13.44
CA LYS A 138 25.30 19.19 -14.73
C LYS A 138 25.73 17.82 -15.23
N TRP A 139 26.25 16.97 -14.35
CA TRP A 139 26.63 15.60 -14.69
C TRP A 139 25.40 14.77 -15.06
N GLY A 140 24.30 14.87 -14.32
CA GLY A 140 23.04 14.20 -14.64
C GLY A 140 22.47 14.63 -16.00
N ALA A 141 22.46 15.93 -16.29
CA ALA A 141 22.03 16.44 -17.60
C ALA A 141 22.91 15.95 -18.75
N LYS A 142 24.24 15.84 -18.53
CA LYS A 142 25.19 15.33 -19.53
C LYS A 142 25.11 13.82 -19.70
N ALA A 143 24.93 13.08 -18.61
CA ALA A 143 24.85 11.62 -18.60
C ALA A 143 23.51 11.11 -19.14
N PHE A 144 22.43 11.87 -18.94
CA PHE A 144 21.06 11.48 -19.32
C PHE A 144 20.34 12.62 -20.07
N PRO A 145 20.74 12.91 -21.32
CA PRO A 145 20.21 14.06 -22.09
C PRO A 145 18.71 13.96 -22.40
N GLN A 146 18.12 12.77 -22.35
CA GLN A 146 16.68 12.55 -22.56
C GLN A 146 15.86 12.53 -21.25
N GLY A 147 16.48 12.86 -20.11
CA GLY A 147 15.78 12.98 -18.82
C GLY A 147 15.33 11.65 -18.19
N GLN A 148 15.55 10.52 -18.88
CA GLN A 148 15.26 9.19 -18.35
C GLN A 148 16.56 8.43 -18.13
N ALA A 149 16.97 8.31 -16.86
CA ALA A 149 18.00 7.37 -16.48
C ALA A 149 17.48 5.95 -16.75
N HIS A 150 18.07 5.27 -17.72
CA HIS A 150 17.69 3.90 -18.06
C HIS A 150 18.17 2.97 -16.94
N ASP A 151 17.25 2.51 -16.09
CA ASP A 151 17.56 1.58 -15.00
C ASP A 151 17.67 0.15 -15.54
N TYR A 152 18.86 -0.18 -16.06
CA TYR A 152 19.17 -1.51 -16.56
C TYR A 152 19.01 -2.60 -15.49
N VAL A 153 19.06 -2.26 -14.18
CA VAL A 153 18.85 -3.23 -13.11
C VAL A 153 17.38 -3.61 -13.02
N LYS A 154 16.46 -2.64 -13.11
CA LYS A 154 15.02 -2.91 -13.17
C LYS A 154 14.64 -3.69 -14.43
N GLU A 155 15.16 -3.31 -15.58
CA GLU A 155 14.89 -4.02 -16.84
C GLU A 155 15.38 -5.47 -16.79
N ASN A 156 16.57 -5.71 -16.21
CA ASN A 156 17.11 -7.05 -16.02
C ASN A 156 16.34 -7.89 -14.98
N LYS A 157 15.64 -7.25 -14.05
CA LYS A 157 14.80 -7.92 -13.04
C LYS A 157 13.38 -8.21 -13.54
N ALA A 158 12.92 -7.55 -14.60
CA ALA A 158 11.61 -7.79 -15.18
C ALA A 158 11.47 -9.25 -15.67
N SER A 159 10.28 -9.82 -15.52
CA SER A 159 9.96 -11.15 -16.04
C SER A 159 10.05 -11.14 -17.57
N GLY A 160 11.12 -11.72 -18.13
CA GLY A 160 11.42 -11.69 -19.56
C GLY A 160 12.61 -10.79 -19.95
N GLY A 161 13.25 -10.11 -18.99
CA GLY A 161 14.48 -9.38 -19.24
C GLY A 161 15.58 -10.31 -19.77
N LYS A 162 16.51 -9.80 -20.59
CA LYS A 162 17.62 -10.57 -21.21
C LYS A 162 18.70 -11.01 -20.22
N SER A 163 18.44 -10.93 -18.93
CA SER A 163 19.33 -11.43 -17.87
C SER A 163 19.58 -12.93 -18.05
N MET A 164 20.82 -13.38 -17.91
CA MET A 164 21.14 -14.81 -17.93
C MET A 164 20.33 -15.61 -16.89
N LEU A 165 20.02 -14.99 -15.75
CA LEU A 165 19.27 -15.63 -14.67
C LEU A 165 17.78 -15.82 -15.00
N SER A 166 17.19 -14.98 -15.87
CA SER A 166 15.79 -15.13 -16.27
C SER A 166 15.60 -16.32 -17.22
N ARG A 167 16.59 -16.54 -18.11
CA ARG A 167 16.63 -17.70 -19.03
C ARG A 167 16.66 -19.03 -18.30
N THR A 168 17.36 -19.09 -17.16
CA THR A 168 17.44 -20.31 -16.33
C THR A 168 16.22 -20.53 -15.45
N LYS A 169 15.41 -19.50 -15.14
CA LYS A 169 14.24 -19.65 -14.26
C LYS A 169 13.17 -20.58 -14.85
N GLY A 170 12.87 -20.47 -16.15
CA GLY A 170 11.92 -21.37 -16.81
C GLY A 170 12.39 -22.82 -16.81
N SER A 171 13.67 -23.04 -17.08
CA SER A 171 14.29 -24.37 -17.04
C SER A 171 14.31 -24.96 -15.61
N MET A 172 14.63 -24.14 -14.60
CA MET A 172 14.63 -24.54 -13.20
C MET A 172 13.23 -24.90 -12.71
N ALA A 173 12.21 -24.08 -13.01
CA ALA A 173 10.83 -24.37 -12.62
C ALA A 173 10.32 -25.69 -13.22
N SER A 174 10.64 -25.96 -14.49
CA SER A 174 10.31 -27.23 -15.15
C SER A 174 11.04 -28.43 -14.52
N ARG A 175 12.30 -28.27 -14.10
CA ARG A 175 13.03 -29.31 -13.38
C ARG A 175 12.45 -29.59 -12.00
N VAL A 176 12.06 -28.55 -11.27
CA VAL A 176 11.42 -28.69 -9.94
C VAL A 176 10.08 -29.41 -10.07
N SER A 177 9.22 -29.01 -11.03
CA SER A 177 7.93 -29.68 -11.23
C SER A 177 8.08 -31.13 -11.66
N LEU A 178 9.06 -31.44 -12.52
CA LEU A 178 9.38 -32.82 -12.88
C LEU A 178 9.86 -33.64 -11.68
N GLN A 179 10.70 -33.05 -10.82
CA GLN A 179 11.20 -33.71 -9.62
C GLN A 179 10.09 -33.98 -8.60
N GLU A 180 9.15 -33.04 -8.43
CA GLU A 180 7.96 -33.21 -7.61
C GLU A 180 7.03 -34.31 -8.14
N ALA A 181 6.80 -34.36 -9.46
CA ALA A 181 6.03 -35.42 -10.10
C ALA A 181 6.66 -36.80 -9.88
N GLN A 182 7.98 -36.91 -10.03
CA GLN A 182 8.71 -38.16 -9.76
C GLN A 182 8.71 -38.55 -8.28
N ALA A 183 8.72 -37.57 -7.37
CA ALA A 183 8.64 -37.82 -5.93
C ALA A 183 7.23 -38.33 -5.54
N SER A 184 6.17 -37.70 -6.06
CA SER A 184 4.80 -38.12 -5.81
C SER A 184 4.51 -39.51 -6.39
N GLU A 185 5.03 -39.83 -7.58
CA GLU A 185 4.93 -41.17 -8.18
C GLU A 185 5.62 -42.23 -7.33
N ARG A 186 6.84 -41.95 -6.83
CA ARG A 186 7.56 -42.85 -5.90
C ARG A 186 6.76 -43.10 -4.63
N GLN A 187 6.13 -42.06 -4.08
CA GLN A 187 5.31 -42.18 -2.87
C GLN A 187 4.04 -43.01 -3.14
N ALA A 188 3.39 -42.81 -4.29
CA ALA A 188 2.23 -43.60 -4.72
C ALA A 188 2.58 -45.09 -4.89
N ARG A 189 3.70 -45.40 -5.56
CA ARG A 189 4.20 -46.77 -5.70
C ARG A 189 4.52 -47.43 -4.36
N ALA A 190 5.13 -46.69 -3.43
CA ALA A 190 5.40 -47.20 -2.08
C ALA A 190 4.12 -47.52 -1.31
N ARG A 191 3.08 -46.66 -1.40
CA ARG A 191 1.77 -46.90 -0.78
C ARG A 191 1.07 -48.12 -1.39
N ALA A 192 1.11 -48.27 -2.72
CA ALA A 192 0.54 -49.44 -3.40
C ALA A 192 1.21 -50.75 -2.93
N ARG A 193 2.55 -50.78 -2.87
CA ARG A 193 3.30 -51.95 -2.37
C ARG A 193 2.96 -52.31 -0.92
N ARG A 194 2.73 -51.32 -0.06
CA ARG A 194 2.30 -51.57 1.33
C ARG A 194 0.92 -52.21 1.38
N ARG A 195 -0.03 -51.70 0.60
CA ARG A 195 -1.40 -52.26 0.50
C ARG A 195 -1.39 -53.70 0.01
N THR A 196 -0.62 -54.01 -1.05
CA THR A 196 -0.53 -55.39 -1.56
C THR A 196 0.12 -56.31 -0.54
N ALA A 197 1.19 -55.88 0.12
CA ALA A 197 1.83 -56.67 1.18
C ALA A 197 0.91 -56.93 2.38
N GLU A 198 0.09 -55.95 2.78
CA GLU A 198 -0.93 -56.12 3.83
C GLU A 198 -2.03 -57.11 3.41
N GLN A 199 -2.50 -57.03 2.17
CA GLN A 199 -3.47 -57.98 1.62
C GLN A 199 -2.89 -59.40 1.61
N GLU A 200 -1.66 -59.58 1.15
CA GLU A 200 -0.97 -60.88 1.18
C GLU A 200 -0.81 -61.42 2.60
N ARG A 201 -0.45 -60.56 3.57
CA ARG A 201 -0.39 -60.96 4.98
C ARG A 201 -1.75 -61.41 5.51
N ARG A 202 -2.83 -60.71 5.18
CA ARG A 202 -4.20 -61.11 5.55
C ARG A 202 -4.59 -62.44 4.93
N VAL A 203 -4.31 -62.64 3.64
CA VAL A 203 -4.57 -63.92 2.94
C VAL A 203 -3.78 -65.06 3.57
N LYS A 204 -2.48 -64.85 3.85
CA LYS A 204 -1.65 -65.83 4.56
C LYS A 204 -2.18 -66.11 5.97
N GLN A 205 -2.60 -65.07 6.71
CA GLN A 205 -3.18 -65.24 8.04
C GLN A 205 -4.45 -66.08 8.00
N LEU A 206 -5.34 -65.84 7.02
CA LEU A 206 -6.54 -66.66 6.80
C LEU A 206 -6.20 -68.10 6.40
N ALA A 207 -5.15 -68.31 5.60
CA ALA A 207 -4.69 -69.64 5.22
C ALA A 207 -4.05 -70.42 6.38
N TYR A 208 -3.36 -69.73 7.30
CA TYR A 208 -2.70 -70.31 8.47
C TYR A 208 -3.60 -70.38 9.71
N MET A 209 -4.81 -69.82 9.68
CA MET A 209 -5.80 -70.04 10.75
C MET A 209 -6.13 -71.54 10.76
N PRO A 210 -5.80 -72.27 11.84
CA PRO A 210 -6.01 -73.71 11.88
C PRO A 210 -7.50 -74.02 11.69
N LYS A 211 -7.79 -75.02 10.84
CA LYS A 211 -9.15 -75.57 10.60
C LYS A 211 -9.91 -75.94 11.89
N ALA A 212 -9.22 -75.97 13.04
CA ALA A 212 -9.78 -76.15 14.37
C ALA A 212 -10.83 -75.09 14.79
N CYS A 213 -10.80 -73.86 14.25
CA CYS A 213 -11.89 -72.89 14.50
C CYS A 213 -13.09 -73.08 13.55
N ALA A 214 -12.88 -73.57 12.33
CA ALA A 214 -13.98 -73.85 11.40
C ALA A 214 -14.89 -74.97 11.94
N ALA A 215 -14.32 -76.01 12.55
CA ALA A 215 -15.10 -77.11 13.13
C ALA A 215 -15.97 -76.72 14.35
N LYS A 216 -15.68 -75.60 15.04
CA LYS A 216 -16.48 -75.13 16.18
C LYS A 216 -17.60 -74.16 15.80
N LEU A 217 -17.55 -73.56 14.62
CA LEU A 217 -18.61 -72.68 14.11
C LEU A 217 -19.76 -73.45 13.46
N ASP A 218 -19.49 -74.61 12.84
CA ASP A 218 -20.56 -75.45 12.25
C ASP A 218 -21.47 -76.09 13.31
N ALA A 219 -21.00 -76.29 14.54
CA ALA A 219 -21.84 -76.82 15.63
C ALA A 219 -22.76 -75.77 16.28
N GLY A 220 -22.49 -74.47 16.09
CA GLY A 220 -23.24 -73.36 16.71
C GLY A 220 -24.12 -72.55 15.75
N ALA A 221 -23.81 -72.54 14.45
CA ALA A 221 -24.51 -71.70 13.48
C ALA A 221 -25.93 -72.18 13.10
N SER A 222 -26.29 -73.44 13.38
CA SER A 222 -27.63 -73.94 13.06
C SER A 222 -28.73 -73.45 14.03
N ARG A 223 -28.40 -72.84 15.18
CA ARG A 223 -29.39 -72.43 16.18
C ARG A 223 -29.73 -70.94 16.21
N THR A 224 -28.92 -70.06 15.60
CA THR A 224 -29.13 -68.61 15.67
C THR A 224 -29.41 -67.95 14.32
N ALA A 225 -29.21 -68.67 13.20
CA ALA A 225 -29.54 -68.16 11.86
C ALA A 225 -31.05 -67.97 11.61
N SER A 226 -31.95 -68.51 12.44
CA SER A 226 -33.39 -68.26 12.30
C SER A 226 -33.87 -66.96 12.94
N ALA A 227 -33.08 -66.33 13.83
CA ALA A 227 -33.54 -65.15 14.59
C ALA A 227 -33.06 -63.82 14.01
N ALA A 228 -31.88 -63.77 13.38
CA ALA A 228 -31.25 -62.51 12.97
C ALA A 228 -31.66 -61.99 11.58
N TRP A 229 -32.22 -62.84 10.71
CA TRP A 229 -32.66 -62.41 9.36
C TRP A 229 -33.99 -61.64 9.36
N GLY A 230 -34.70 -61.59 10.50
CA GLY A 230 -35.95 -60.84 10.64
C GLY A 230 -35.78 -59.33 10.86
N GLU A 231 -34.62 -58.86 11.34
CA GLU A 231 -34.45 -57.45 11.77
C GLU A 231 -33.70 -56.56 10.78
N ILE A 232 -32.99 -57.12 9.79
CA ILE A 232 -32.16 -56.31 8.87
C ILE A 232 -32.97 -55.71 7.71
N ALA A 233 -34.23 -56.15 7.50
CA ALA A 233 -35.10 -55.57 6.48
C ALA A 233 -35.59 -54.14 6.81
N ALA A 234 -35.37 -53.63 8.04
CA ALA A 234 -35.93 -52.34 8.48
C ALA A 234 -34.95 -51.16 8.51
N ALA A 235 -33.64 -51.37 8.30
CA ALA A 235 -32.64 -50.32 8.46
C ALA A 235 -31.77 -50.13 7.20
N SER A 236 -32.40 -49.75 6.09
CA SER A 236 -31.69 -49.21 4.93
C SER A 236 -31.78 -47.68 4.96
N PRO A 237 -30.77 -46.96 5.47
CA PRO A 237 -30.75 -45.51 5.38
C PRO A 237 -30.50 -45.11 3.92
N ALA A 238 -31.50 -44.45 3.33
CA ALA A 238 -31.44 -43.87 2.00
C ALA A 238 -30.19 -42.96 1.87
N ALA A 239 -29.27 -43.34 0.99
CA ALA A 239 -28.11 -42.53 0.64
C ALA A 239 -28.55 -41.24 -0.05
N ALA A 240 -28.40 -40.11 0.63
CA ALA A 240 -28.63 -38.79 0.08
C ALA A 240 -27.56 -38.49 -1.01
N PRO A 241 -27.95 -38.03 -2.20
CA PRO A 241 -27.00 -37.67 -3.25
C PRO A 241 -26.22 -36.41 -2.87
N ALA A 242 -24.89 -36.48 -2.97
CA ALA A 242 -23.99 -35.38 -2.71
C ALA A 242 -24.20 -34.26 -3.76
N GLU A 243 -24.66 -33.10 -3.30
CA GLU A 243 -24.75 -31.86 -4.07
C GLU A 243 -23.36 -31.42 -4.54
N SER A 244 -23.15 -31.46 -5.84
CA SER A 244 -21.99 -30.91 -6.52
C SER A 244 -22.10 -29.39 -6.59
N GLN A 245 -21.33 -28.66 -5.78
CA GLN A 245 -21.19 -27.20 -5.92
C GLN A 245 -20.30 -26.86 -7.14
N PRO A 246 -20.73 -25.95 -8.03
CA PRO A 246 -19.90 -25.50 -9.14
C PRO A 246 -18.81 -24.51 -8.68
N PRO A 247 -17.71 -24.38 -9.45
CA PRO A 247 -16.58 -23.53 -9.10
C PRO A 247 -16.94 -22.04 -9.22
N ARG A 248 -16.57 -21.27 -8.19
CA ARG A 248 -16.64 -19.80 -8.21
C ARG A 248 -15.63 -19.26 -9.21
N GLU A 249 -16.13 -18.67 -10.29
CA GLU A 249 -15.34 -17.87 -11.22
C GLU A 249 -14.86 -16.60 -10.52
N SER A 250 -13.54 -16.49 -10.42
CA SER A 250 -12.85 -15.27 -10.01
C SER A 250 -12.88 -14.25 -11.14
N LEU A 251 -13.63 -13.17 -10.95
CA LEU A 251 -13.61 -11.97 -11.79
C LEU A 251 -12.20 -11.38 -11.84
N LYS A 252 -11.72 -11.15 -13.06
CA LYS A 252 -10.53 -10.36 -13.40
C LYS A 252 -10.88 -8.90 -13.54
#